data_AF-A0A3L6J7Z8-F1
#
_entry.id   AF-A0A3L6J7Z8-F1
#
_cell.length_a   1.000
_cell.length_b   1.000
_cell.length_c   1.000
_cell.angle_alpha   90.00
_cell.angle_beta   90.00
_cell.angle_gamma   90.00
#
_symmetry.space_group_name_H-M   'P 1'
#
loop_
_entity.id
_entity.type
_entity.pdbx_description
1 polymer ?
#
loop_
_entity_poly.entity_id
_entity_poly.type
_entity_poly.pdbx_seq_one_letter_code
_entity_poly.pdbx_strand_id
1 'polypeptide(L)'
;MTSDRLAKWIMAITTLFAPFGVYAFSVRNSILTVSMHAVLWGIMPGESGNTGSTLFDMYIIIGRGLFYGIFNIWFGIEVIRYFNDYTRRRMAIQSGIISLLYPFAMVIISWPWLQHSTTFEYLGPIPIQFIVGLLLMKYFGEQKPLEPWSD
;
A
#
# COMPACT_ATOMS: atom_id res chain seq x y z
N MET A 1 19.69 -18.86 -3.48
CA MET A 1 19.06 -17.58 -3.84
C MET A 1 19.68 -16.54 -2.93
N THR A 2 20.33 -15.49 -3.44
CA THR A 2 20.98 -14.47 -2.59
C THR A 2 19.91 -13.70 -1.80
N SER A 3 20.27 -13.26 -0.59
CA SER A 3 19.46 -12.42 0.32
C SER A 3 18.69 -11.32 -0.43
N ASP A 4 19.39 -10.59 -1.31
CA ASP A 4 18.83 -9.46 -2.04
C ASP A 4 17.78 -9.87 -3.06
N ARG A 5 17.94 -11.04 -3.69
CA ARG A 5 16.98 -11.55 -4.67
C ARG A 5 15.66 -11.89 -3.97
N LEU A 6 15.73 -12.46 -2.77
CA LEU A 6 14.55 -12.73 -1.95
C LEU A 6 13.85 -11.42 -1.54
N ALA A 7 14.60 -10.42 -1.08
CA ALA A 7 14.04 -9.12 -0.69
C ALA A 7 13.32 -8.42 -1.85
N LYS A 8 13.89 -8.45 -3.06
CA LYS A 8 13.27 -7.90 -4.28
C LYS A 8 11.95 -8.59 -4.61
N TRP A 9 11.89 -9.91 -4.51
CA TRP A 9 10.66 -10.67 -4.74
C TRP A 9 9.59 -10.40 -3.69
N ILE A 10 9.96 -10.37 -2.40
CA ILE A 10 9.03 -10.03 -1.32
C ILE A 10 8.46 -8.63 -1.56
N MET A 11 9.30 -7.66 -1.92
CA MET A 11 8.85 -6.30 -2.18
C MET A 11 7.90 -6.23 -3.38
N ALA A 12 8.22 -6.92 -4.49
CA ALA A 12 7.37 -6.95 -5.67
C ALA A 12 5.99 -7.55 -5.36
N ILE A 13 5.95 -8.70 -4.67
CA ILE A 13 4.70 -9.36 -4.27
C ILE A 13 3.91 -8.45 -3.34
N THR A 14 4.56 -7.86 -2.35
CA THR A 14 3.90 -6.96 -1.39
C THR A 14 3.31 -5.74 -2.10
N THR A 15 4.03 -5.16 -3.06
CA THR A 15 3.55 -4.00 -3.83
C THR A 15 2.29 -4.31 -4.63
N LEU A 16 2.19 -5.52 -5.19
CA LEU A 16 1.07 -5.92 -6.04
C LEU A 16 -0.16 -6.36 -5.25
N PHE A 17 0.05 -7.03 -4.11
CA PHE A 17 -1.01 -7.75 -3.40
C PHE A 17 -1.30 -7.22 -2.00
N ALA A 18 -0.42 -6.45 -1.37
CA ALA A 18 -0.73 -5.91 -0.05
C ALA A 18 -1.83 -4.87 -0.17
N PRO A 19 -2.87 -4.92 0.70
CA PRO A 19 -3.85 -3.87 0.77
C PRO A 19 -3.15 -2.60 1.24
N PHE A 20 -3.38 -1.49 0.54
CA PHE A 20 -2.83 -0.20 0.91
C PHE A 20 -3.84 0.69 1.65
N GLY A 21 -5.11 0.31 1.66
CA GLY A 21 -6.14 1.03 2.40
C GLY A 21 -7.40 0.21 2.65
N VAL A 22 -8.05 0.52 3.78
CA VAL A 22 -9.44 0.15 4.07
C VAL A 22 -10.31 1.36 3.81
N TYR A 23 -11.30 1.20 2.94
CA TYR A 23 -12.15 2.27 2.41
C TYR A 23 -13.60 2.20 2.88
N ALA A 24 -13.93 1.19 3.68
CA ALA A 24 -15.15 1.08 4.47
C ALA A 24 -14.99 -0.15 5.35
N PHE A 25 -15.20 -0.02 6.65
CA PHE A 25 -15.33 -1.15 7.55
C PHE A 25 -16.51 -0.82 8.43
N SER A 26 -17.65 -1.49 8.29
CA SER A 26 -18.79 -1.28 9.19
C SER A 26 -19.28 -2.58 9.80
N VAL A 27 -19.69 -2.49 11.07
CA VAL A 27 -20.33 -3.59 11.80
C VAL A 27 -21.73 -3.13 12.18
N ARG A 28 -22.74 -3.71 11.55
CA ARG A 28 -24.15 -3.40 11.81
C ARG A 28 -24.95 -4.68 11.92
N ASN A 29 -25.69 -4.87 13.01
CA ASN A 29 -26.56 -6.03 13.22
C ASN A 29 -25.84 -7.39 12.95
N SER A 30 -24.59 -7.51 13.40
CA SER A 30 -23.72 -8.68 13.16
C SER A 30 -23.29 -8.92 11.69
N ILE A 31 -23.58 -7.98 10.78
CA ILE A 31 -23.07 -7.98 9.41
C ILE A 31 -21.79 -7.15 9.38
N LEU A 32 -20.71 -7.78 8.89
CA LEU A 32 -19.41 -7.17 8.69
C LEU A 32 -19.25 -6.78 7.22
N THR A 33 -19.09 -5.49 6.97
CA THR A 33 -18.92 -4.91 5.64
C THR A 33 -17.51 -4.37 5.53
N VAL A 34 -16.72 -4.88 4.58
CA VAL A 34 -15.32 -4.48 4.41
C VAL A 34 -15.03 -4.13 2.96
N SER A 35 -14.39 -2.97 2.77
CA SER A 35 -13.86 -2.48 1.50
C SER A 35 -12.35 -2.33 1.63
N MET A 36 -11.60 -3.13 0.87
CA MET A 36 -10.13 -3.15 0.88
C MET A 36 -9.62 -3.06 -0.54
N HIS A 37 -8.54 -2.31 -0.76
CA HIS A 37 -7.94 -2.18 -2.09
C HIS A 37 -6.44 -2.45 -2.04
N ALA A 38 -5.97 -3.12 -3.08
CA ALA A 38 -4.58 -3.34 -3.45
C ALA A 38 -4.39 -2.95 -4.93
N VAL A 39 -3.16 -3.01 -5.43
CA VAL A 39 -2.87 -2.60 -6.82
C VAL A 39 -3.57 -3.52 -7.83
N LEU A 40 -3.54 -4.83 -7.58
CA LEU A 40 -4.13 -5.83 -8.49
C LEU A 40 -5.54 -6.30 -8.12
N TRP A 41 -6.04 -5.94 -6.94
CA TRP A 41 -7.34 -6.42 -6.48
C TRP A 41 -8.04 -5.42 -5.56
N GLY A 42 -9.37 -5.51 -5.49
CA GLY A 42 -10.15 -4.81 -4.49
C GLY A 42 -11.36 -5.65 -4.09
N ILE A 43 -11.75 -5.54 -2.83
CA ILE A 43 -13.01 -6.06 -2.32
C ILE A 43 -13.83 -4.84 -1.95
N MET A 44 -15.07 -4.77 -2.45
CA MET A 44 -16.01 -3.73 -2.09
C MET A 44 -17.34 -4.37 -1.66
N PRO A 45 -18.01 -3.85 -0.62
CA PRO A 45 -19.36 -4.25 -0.32
C PRO A 45 -20.28 -3.77 -1.43
N GLY A 46 -21.01 -4.70 -2.05
CA GLY A 46 -21.99 -4.37 -3.07
C GLY A 46 -23.22 -3.73 -2.45
N GLU A 47 -23.62 -2.56 -2.94
CA GLU A 47 -25.05 -2.26 -2.98
C GLU A 47 -25.67 -3.23 -4.00
N SER A 48 -26.37 -4.24 -3.50
CA SER A 48 -27.05 -5.32 -4.25
C SER A 48 -26.17 -6.44 -4.87
N GLY A 49 -26.37 -7.66 -4.38
CA GLY A 49 -26.30 -8.93 -5.13
C GLY A 49 -24.95 -9.48 -5.62
N ASN A 50 -23.95 -8.66 -5.91
CA ASN A 50 -22.73 -9.09 -6.62
C ASN A 50 -21.49 -9.12 -5.70
N THR A 51 -21.54 -9.88 -4.61
CA THR A 51 -20.48 -9.95 -3.59
C THR A 51 -19.24 -10.78 -3.98
N GLY A 52 -19.00 -11.06 -5.27
CA GLY A 52 -17.89 -11.95 -5.68
C GLY A 52 -17.13 -11.59 -6.95
N SER A 53 -17.63 -10.67 -7.79
CA SER A 53 -17.06 -10.41 -9.13
C SER A 53 -16.10 -9.22 -9.21
N THR A 54 -15.85 -8.51 -8.11
CA THR A 54 -15.08 -7.25 -8.13
C THR A 54 -13.57 -7.42 -7.93
N LEU A 55 -13.09 -8.64 -7.64
CA LEU A 55 -11.67 -8.91 -7.38
C LEU A 55 -10.74 -8.47 -8.53
N PHE A 56 -11.21 -8.53 -9.78
CA PHE A 56 -10.44 -8.16 -10.98
C PHE A 56 -11.16 -7.14 -11.86
N ASP A 57 -12.04 -6.32 -11.27
CA ASP A 57 -12.73 -5.27 -12.03
C ASP A 57 -11.71 -4.25 -12.57
N MET A 58 -11.67 -4.06 -13.89
CA MET A 58 -10.76 -3.11 -14.55
C MET A 58 -10.94 -1.68 -14.06
N TYR A 59 -12.17 -1.26 -13.72
CA TYR A 59 -12.40 0.06 -13.16
C TYR A 59 -11.73 0.21 -11.80
N ILE A 60 -11.77 -0.84 -10.97
CA ILE A 60 -11.09 -0.86 -9.67
C ILE A 60 -9.58 -0.89 -9.87
N ILE A 61 -9.05 -1.78 -10.73
CA ILE A 61 -7.61 -1.90 -10.96
C ILE A 61 -7.03 -0.63 -11.57
N ILE A 62 -7.60 -0.12 -12.65
CA ILE A 62 -7.04 1.03 -13.39
C ILE A 62 -7.35 2.34 -12.67
N GLY A 63 -8.63 2.55 -12.32
CA GLY A 63 -9.10 3.82 -11.77
C GLY A 63 -8.69 4.05 -10.32
N ARG A 64 -8.67 2.99 -9.50
CA ARG A 64 -8.36 3.10 -8.07
C ARG A 64 -7.04 2.45 -7.68
N GLY A 65 -6.74 1.25 -8.18
CA GLY A 65 -5.53 0.48 -7.86
C GLY A 65 -4.26 1.16 -8.37
N LEU A 66 -4.17 1.43 -9.67
CA LEU A 66 -2.98 2.01 -10.32
C LEU A 66 -2.85 3.50 -10.04
N PHE A 67 -3.91 4.27 -10.20
CA PHE A 67 -3.87 5.73 -9.99
C PHE A 67 -3.55 6.09 -8.53
N TYR A 68 -4.19 5.44 -7.56
CA TYR A 68 -3.93 5.71 -6.15
C TYR A 68 -2.75 4.92 -5.59
N GLY A 69 -2.46 3.75 -6.16
CA GLY A 69 -1.31 2.94 -5.81
C GLY A 69 0.01 3.42 -6.42
N ILE A 70 0.03 4.47 -7.25
CA ILE A 70 1.26 4.92 -7.94
C ILE A 70 2.40 5.23 -6.97
N PHE A 71 2.11 5.84 -5.82
CA PHE A 71 3.11 6.13 -4.80
C PHE A 71 3.61 4.86 -4.09
N ASN A 72 2.73 3.87 -3.92
CA ASN A 72 3.10 2.55 -3.42
C ASN A 72 3.98 1.80 -4.42
N ILE A 73 3.63 1.83 -5.71
CA ILE A 73 4.46 1.26 -6.78
C ILE A 73 5.83 1.94 -6.80
N TRP A 74 5.87 3.27 -6.70
CA TRP A 74 7.11 4.03 -6.66
C TRP A 74 7.98 3.65 -5.44
N PHE A 75 7.40 3.54 -4.25
CA PHE A 75 8.13 3.04 -3.08
C PHE A 75 8.68 1.62 -3.29
N GLY A 76 7.89 0.72 -3.89
CA GLY A 76 8.33 -0.62 -4.28
C GLY A 76 9.57 -0.59 -5.19
N ILE A 77 9.55 0.28 -6.20
CA ILE A 77 10.67 0.49 -7.12
C ILE A 77 11.89 1.03 -6.38
N GLU A 78 11.74 2.03 -5.51
CA GLU A 78 12.88 2.61 -4.76
C GLU A 78 13.52 1.59 -3.80
N VAL A 79 12.74 0.73 -3.15
CA VAL A 79 13.29 -0.36 -2.33
C VAL A 79 14.06 -1.36 -3.21
N ILE A 80 13.55 -1.73 -4.38
CA ILE A 80 14.27 -2.62 -5.31
C ILE A 80 15.56 -1.95 -5.82
N ARG A 81 15.52 -0.64 -6.12
CA ARG A 81 16.69 0.15 -6.52
C ARG A 81 17.73 0.23 -5.41
N TYR A 82 17.31 0.35 -4.15
CA TYR A 82 18.21 0.27 -2.99
C TYR A 82 18.98 -1.06 -2.96
N PHE A 83 18.32 -2.19 -3.16
CA PHE A 83 18.99 -3.51 -3.24
C PHE A 83 19.77 -3.76 -4.54
N ASN A 84 19.76 -2.81 -5.48
CA ASN A 84 20.59 -2.82 -6.68
C ASN A 84 21.68 -1.73 -6.61
N ASP A 85 21.89 -1.10 -5.45
CA ASP A 85 22.84 0.00 -5.24
C ASP A 85 22.58 1.26 -6.12
N TYR A 86 21.36 1.42 -6.64
CA TYR A 86 20.97 2.59 -7.48
C TYR A 86 20.37 3.76 -6.71
N THR A 87 20.03 3.58 -5.43
CA THR A 87 19.37 4.61 -4.59
C THR A 87 19.85 4.50 -3.15
N ARG A 88 19.94 5.63 -2.44
CA ARG A 88 20.27 5.64 -1.00
C ARG A 88 19.07 5.21 -0.15
N ARG A 89 19.32 4.56 0.99
CA ARG A 89 18.28 4.19 1.97
C ARG A 89 17.36 5.36 2.34
N ARG A 90 17.89 6.58 2.46
CA ARG A 90 17.11 7.79 2.76
C ARG A 90 16.05 8.09 1.68
N MET A 91 16.41 7.95 0.41
CA MET A 91 15.49 8.16 -0.73
C MET A 91 14.36 7.13 -0.71
N ALA A 92 14.70 5.86 -0.49
CA ALA A 92 13.69 4.80 -0.34
C ALA A 92 12.74 5.08 0.83
N ILE A 93 13.25 5.49 2.00
CA ILE A 93 12.40 5.87 3.15
C ILE A 93 11.50 7.08 2.81
N GLN A 94 12.04 8.12 2.15
CA GLN A 94 11.26 9.29 1.75
C GLN A 94 10.13 8.92 0.80
N SER A 95 10.38 8.08 -0.20
CA SER A 95 9.34 7.59 -1.10
C SER A 95 8.27 6.78 -0.36
N GLY A 96 8.66 6.02 0.67
CA GLY A 96 7.72 5.30 1.54
C GLY A 96 6.86 6.23 2.40
N ILE A 97 7.41 7.33 2.90
CA ILE A 97 6.62 8.36 3.60
C ILE A 97 5.61 9.00 2.64
N ILE A 98 6.03 9.28 1.40
CA ILE A 98 5.14 9.82 0.36
C ILE A 98 4.01 8.83 0.05
N SER A 99 4.28 7.52 0.05
CA SER A 99 3.25 6.50 -0.20
C SER A 99 2.17 6.46 0.87
N LEU A 100 2.43 6.98 2.06
CA LEU A 100 1.44 7.14 3.13
C LEU A 100 0.56 8.39 2.97
N LEU A 101 1.00 9.41 2.22
CA LEU A 101 0.24 10.67 2.10
C LEU A 101 -1.15 10.45 1.52
N TYR A 102 -1.26 9.63 0.48
CA TYR A 102 -2.53 9.36 -0.17
C TYR A 102 -3.56 8.72 0.78
N PRO A 103 -3.28 7.59 1.47
CA PRO A 103 -4.26 7.03 2.39
C PRO A 103 -4.54 7.94 3.60
N PHE A 104 -3.58 8.74 4.08
CA PHE A 104 -3.87 9.77 5.09
C PHE A 104 -4.81 10.86 4.56
N ALA A 105 -4.61 11.32 3.32
CA ALA A 105 -5.50 12.30 2.69
C ALA A 105 -6.92 11.75 2.56
N MET A 106 -7.08 10.47 2.22
CA MET A 106 -8.39 9.82 2.17
C MET A 106 -9.08 9.81 3.53
N VAL A 107 -8.36 9.53 4.63
CA VAL A 107 -8.93 9.60 5.99
C VAL A 107 -9.44 11.00 6.30
N ILE A 108 -8.66 12.04 5.98
CA ILE A 108 -9.03 13.43 6.23
C ILE A 108 -10.28 13.83 5.42
N ILE A 109 -10.30 13.48 4.13
CA ILE A 109 -11.43 13.78 3.23
C ILE A 109 -12.70 13.05 3.68
N SER A 110 -12.58 11.82 4.13
CA SER A 110 -13.71 11.01 4.60
C SER A 110 -14.13 11.31 6.04
N TRP A 111 -13.38 12.12 6.78
CA TRP A 111 -13.65 12.42 8.19
C TRP A 111 -15.07 12.97 8.47
N PRO A 112 -15.62 13.92 7.68
CA PRO A 112 -16.98 14.40 7.90
C PRO A 112 -18.03 13.30 7.75
N TRP A 113 -17.82 12.37 6.81
CA TRP A 113 -18.72 11.23 6.59
C TRP A 113 -18.70 10.26 7.78
N LEU A 114 -17.50 9.99 8.33
CA LEU A 114 -17.35 9.17 9.52
C LEU A 114 -18.10 9.74 10.73
N GLN A 115 -18.09 11.07 10.90
CA GLN A 115 -18.79 11.74 12.01
C GLN A 115 -20.32 11.64 11.93
N HIS A 116 -20.86 11.53 10.72
CA HIS A 116 -22.30 11.38 10.48
C HIS A 116 -22.75 9.91 10.45
N SER A 117 -21.83 8.96 10.48
CA SER A 117 -22.19 7.55 10.50
C SER A 117 -22.79 7.16 11.85
N THR A 118 -23.86 6.37 11.79
CA THR A 118 -24.47 5.73 12.98
C THR A 118 -23.81 4.38 13.31
N THR A 119 -22.79 3.99 12.54
CA THR A 119 -22.06 2.74 12.69
C THR A 119 -20.58 2.99 12.91
N PHE A 120 -19.90 2.05 13.57
CA PHE A 120 -18.44 2.10 13.70
C PHE A 120 -17.82 1.91 12.32
N GLU A 121 -17.28 2.99 11.74
CA GLU A 121 -16.61 2.99 10.46
C GLU A 121 -15.10 3.17 10.61
N TYR A 122 -14.32 2.21 10.10
CA TYR A 122 -12.86 2.38 9.98
C TYR A 122 -12.47 2.67 8.53
N LEU A 123 -11.80 3.81 8.36
CA LEU A 123 -11.15 4.26 7.14
C LEU A 123 -9.71 4.53 7.50
N GLY A 124 -8.77 3.88 6.83
CA GLY A 124 -7.36 4.07 7.20
C GLY A 124 -6.34 3.42 6.29
N PRO A 125 -5.11 3.99 6.25
CA PRO A 125 -3.97 3.33 5.65
C PRO A 125 -3.72 1.96 6.30
N ILE A 126 -3.40 0.98 5.47
CA ILE A 126 -2.69 -0.22 5.92
C ILE A 126 -1.26 -0.10 5.40
N PRO A 127 -0.30 0.40 6.19
CA PRO A 127 1.07 0.64 5.74
C PRO A 127 1.89 -0.67 5.68
N ILE A 128 1.28 -1.81 5.34
CA ILE A 128 1.96 -3.12 5.29
C ILE A 128 3.16 -3.03 4.37
N GLN A 129 2.98 -2.47 3.17
CA GLN A 129 4.08 -2.33 2.21
C GLN A 129 5.23 -1.50 2.78
N PHE A 130 4.93 -0.37 3.43
CA PHE A 130 5.92 0.48 4.07
C PHE A 130 6.69 -0.27 5.18
N ILE A 131 5.97 -0.97 6.06
CA ILE A 131 6.55 -1.77 7.14
C ILE A 131 7.47 -2.86 6.55
N VAL A 132 6.99 -3.61 5.56
CA VAL A 132 7.77 -4.66 4.89
C VAL A 132 9.03 -4.08 4.26
N GLY A 133 8.91 -2.97 3.51
CA GLY A 133 10.08 -2.31 2.90
C GLY A 133 11.12 -1.89 3.93
N LEU A 134 10.71 -1.32 5.07
CA LEU A 134 11.62 -0.97 6.17
C LEU A 134 12.30 -2.20 6.79
N LEU A 135 11.54 -3.29 7.03
CA LEU A 135 12.09 -4.53 7.56
C LEU A 135 13.08 -5.16 6.60
N LEU A 136 12.76 -5.18 5.30
CA LEU A 136 13.65 -5.70 4.27
C LEU A 136 14.97 -4.92 4.26
N MET A 137 14.90 -3.60 4.18
CA MET A 137 16.10 -2.75 4.21
C MET A 137 16.91 -2.89 5.51
N LYS A 138 16.25 -3.15 6.65
CA LYS A 138 16.93 -3.33 7.94
C LYS A 138 17.66 -4.67 8.05
N TYR A 139 17.05 -5.76 7.60
CA TYR A 139 17.57 -7.12 7.83
C TYR A 139 18.40 -7.68 6.67
N PHE A 140 18.10 -7.24 5.44
CA PHE A 140 18.75 -7.76 4.24
C PHE A 140 19.61 -6.68 3.54
N GLY A 141 19.43 -5.41 3.88
CA GLY A 141 20.18 -4.31 3.27
C GLY A 141 21.62 -4.22 3.80
N GLU A 142 22.60 -4.26 2.90
CA GLU A 142 23.97 -3.93 3.26
C GLU A 142 24.10 -2.42 3.48
N GLN A 143 24.74 -2.01 4.58
CA GLN A 143 25.18 -0.62 4.76
C GLN A 143 26.47 -0.43 3.96
N LYS A 144 26.38 -0.39 2.63
CA LYS A 144 27.53 0.07 1.85
C LYS A 144 27.70 1.57 2.08
N PRO A 145 28.88 2.05 2.53
CA PRO A 145 29.16 3.48 2.55
C PRO A 145 29.19 3.96 1.10
N LEU A 146 28.12 4.61 0.66
CA LEU A 146 28.10 5.32 -0.62
C LEU A 146 28.94 6.59 -0.45
N GLU A 147 29.91 6.78 -1.34
CA GLU A 147 30.81 7.93 -1.31
C GLU A 147 30.02 9.25 -1.38
N PRO A 148 30.41 10.27 -0.60
CA PRO A 148 29.62 11.50 -0.45
C PRO A 148 29.55 12.37 -1.71
N TRP A 149 30.29 12.03 -2.77
CA TRP A 149 30.37 12.77 -4.04
C TRP A 149 29.75 12.01 -5.23
N SER A 150 29.03 10.90 -5.02
CA SER A 150 28.42 10.13 -6.12
C SER A 150 27.08 10.70 -6.64
N ASP A 151 26.82 12.00 -6.44
CA ASP A 151 25.61 12.68 -6.93
C ASP A 151 25.93 13.43 -8.24
#